data_AF-A0A6N7BF12-F1
#
_entry.id   AF-A0A6N7BF12-F1
#
_cell.length_a   1.000
_cell.length_b   1.000
_cell.length_c   1.000
_cell.angle_alpha   90.00
_cell.angle_beta   90.00
_cell.angle_gamma   90.00
#
_symmetry.space_group_name_H-M   'P 1'
#
loop_
_entity.id
_entity.type
_entity.pdbx_description
1 polymer ?
#
loop_
_entity_poly.entity_id
_entity_poly.type
_entity_poly.pdbx_seq_one_letter_code
_entity_poly.pdbx_strand_id
1 'polypeptide(L)'
;MSLLNGFFAGKKCNLTLHLDGYANTSLHLSKGKIVYSENHISDYMIRQEIDNSKNRKLIILVSSDHSLMNYAKVNSCTVIKAEEFGKQIQKIGEANQENTALKQLEQEKSYFHRLFSDK
;
A
#
# COMPACT_ATOMS: atom_id res chain seq x y z
N MET A 1 9.34 -5.49 8.99
CA MET A 1 8.44 -4.37 8.57
C MET A 1 7.38 -4.95 7.64
N SER A 2 6.09 -4.63 7.83
CA SER A 2 5.04 -5.08 6.91
C SER A 2 5.28 -4.51 5.50
N LEU A 3 5.14 -5.35 4.47
CA LEU A 3 5.33 -5.01 3.05
C LEU A 3 4.53 -3.77 2.64
N LEU A 4 3.31 -3.64 3.17
CA LEU A 4 2.41 -2.49 2.96
C LEU A 4 2.98 -1.21 3.56
N ASN A 5 3.53 -1.27 4.78
CA ASN A 5 4.11 -0.09 5.43
C ASN A 5 5.31 0.44 4.63
N GLY A 6 6.12 -0.46 4.05
CA GLY A 6 7.21 -0.08 3.14
C GLY A 6 6.71 0.59 1.87
N PHE A 7 5.69 0.02 1.21
CA PHE A 7 5.13 0.59 -0.02
C PHE A 7 4.51 1.98 0.17
N PHE A 8 3.87 2.21 1.31
CA PHE A 8 3.22 3.49 1.63
C PHE A 8 4.12 4.46 2.41
N ALA A 9 5.36 4.07 2.70
CA ALA A 9 6.36 4.97 3.27
C ALA A 9 6.56 6.18 2.33
N GLY A 10 6.57 7.39 2.88
CA GLY A 10 6.74 8.64 2.10
C GLY A 10 5.55 9.10 1.25
N LYS A 11 4.58 8.24 0.89
CA LYS A 11 3.42 8.64 0.07
C LYS A 11 2.39 9.46 0.87
N LYS A 12 1.96 10.63 0.41
CA LYS A 12 0.90 11.41 1.09
C LYS A 12 -0.50 10.88 0.74
N CYS A 13 -0.88 9.75 1.33
CA CYS A 13 -2.19 9.13 1.14
C CYS A 13 -2.75 8.57 2.46
N ASN A 14 -4.08 8.61 2.60
CA ASN A 14 -4.80 7.94 3.69
C ASN A 14 -5.16 6.53 3.24
N LEU A 15 -4.80 5.53 4.05
CA LEU A 15 -5.04 4.12 3.74
C LEU A 15 -6.10 3.56 4.68
N THR A 16 -7.10 2.90 4.11
CA THR A 16 -8.12 2.16 4.84
C THR A 16 -8.09 0.71 4.35
N LEU A 17 -7.88 -0.23 5.27
CA LEU A 17 -7.91 -1.66 4.96
C LEU A 17 -9.22 -2.23 5.50
N HIS A 18 -10.07 -2.71 4.61
CA HIS A 18 -11.33 -3.35 4.97
C HIS A 18 -11.13 -4.86 5.02
N LEU A 19 -11.47 -5.48 6.15
CA LEU A 19 -11.38 -6.92 6.36
C LEU A 19 -12.75 -7.46 6.78
N ASP A 20 -13.15 -8.57 6.17
CA ASP A 20 -14.40 -9.23 6.52
C ASP A 20 -14.32 -9.90 7.90
N GLY A 21 -15.38 -9.74 8.70
CA GLY A 21 -15.54 -10.39 10.00
C GLY A 21 -14.98 -9.60 11.18
N TYR A 22 -14.66 -10.30 12.27
CA TYR A 22 -14.21 -9.71 13.53
C TYR A 22 -12.68 -9.59 13.60
N ALA A 23 -12.21 -8.65 14.43
CA ALA A 23 -10.79 -8.45 14.72
C ALA A 23 -10.22 -9.62 15.56
N ASN A 24 -9.99 -10.77 14.93
CA ASN A 24 -9.43 -11.95 15.59
C ASN A 24 -7.91 -11.85 15.82
N THR A 25 -7.23 -10.97 15.07
CA THR A 25 -5.78 -10.79 15.16
C THR A 25 -5.45 -9.30 15.14
N SER A 26 -4.59 -8.86 16.08
CA SER A 26 -4.09 -7.48 16.12
C SER A 26 -3.14 -7.22 14.94
N LEU A 27 -3.69 -6.82 13.80
CA LEU A 27 -2.91 -6.26 12.70
C LEU A 27 -2.58 -4.80 13.00
N HIS A 28 -1.31 -4.45 12.84
CA HIS A 28 -0.85 -3.08 13.04
C HIS A 28 -0.40 -2.47 11.70
N LEU A 29 -1.11 -1.43 11.28
CA LEU A 29 -0.80 -0.65 10.09
C LEU A 29 -0.22 0.69 10.54
N SER A 30 1.04 0.97 10.20
CA SER A 30 1.72 2.20 10.66
C SER A 30 1.09 3.46 10.09
N LYS A 31 0.43 3.33 8.94
CA LYS A 31 -0.11 4.43 8.16
C LYS A 31 -1.46 4.03 7.59
N GLY A 32 -2.51 4.38 8.32
CA GLY A 32 -3.89 4.11 7.96
C GLY A 32 -4.70 3.51 9.11
N LYS A 33 -5.92 3.09 8.79
CA LYS A 33 -6.81 2.40 9.72
C LYS A 33 -7.24 1.05 9.15
N ILE A 34 -7.49 0.10 10.03
CA ILE A 34 -8.10 -1.18 9.68
C ILE A 34 -9.56 -1.10 10.11
N VAL A 35 -10.46 -1.44 9.19
CA VAL A 35 -11.90 -1.44 9.38
C VAL A 35 -12.36 -2.89 9.23
N TYR A 36 -12.91 -3.44 10.30
CA TYR A 36 -13.51 -4.76 10.31
C TYR A 36 -15.00 -4.63 10.02
N SER A 37 -15.54 -5.52 9.20
CA SER A 37 -16.95 -5.45 8.83
C SER A 37 -17.88 -6.03 9.90
N GLU A 38 -17.34 -6.80 10.86
CA GLU A 38 -18.10 -7.47 11.94
C GLU A 38 -19.28 -8.29 11.38
N ASN A 39 -20.52 -7.86 11.65
CA ASN A 39 -21.75 -8.47 11.12
C ASN A 39 -22.24 -7.84 9.80
N HIS A 40 -21.58 -6.81 9.29
CA HIS A 40 -21.91 -6.15 8.04
C HIS A 40 -21.06 -6.71 6.88
N ILE A 41 -21.58 -6.57 5.66
CA ILE A 41 -20.87 -6.93 4.44
C ILE A 41 -19.84 -5.84 4.14
N SER A 42 -18.55 -6.17 4.00
CA SER A 42 -17.50 -5.17 3.72
C SER A 42 -17.82 -4.31 2.49
N ASP A 43 -18.37 -4.91 1.44
CA ASP A 43 -18.79 -4.21 0.23
C ASP A 43 -19.74 -3.05 0.51
N TYR A 44 -20.69 -3.23 1.44
CA TYR A 44 -21.63 -2.18 1.80
C TYR A 44 -20.91 -0.99 2.45
N MET A 45 -19.98 -1.27 3.37
CA MET A 45 -19.18 -0.25 4.05
C MET A 45 -18.30 0.52 3.06
N ILE A 46 -17.68 -0.17 2.12
CA ILE A 46 -16.84 0.44 1.09
C ILE A 46 -17.68 1.32 0.15
N ARG A 47 -18.87 0.85 -0.26
CA ARG A 47 -19.80 1.64 -1.07
C ARG A 47 -20.22 2.91 -0.36
N GLN A 48 -20.57 2.83 0.93
CA GLN A 48 -20.87 4.01 1.73
C GLN A 48 -19.69 4.99 1.80
N GLU A 49 -18.46 4.50 1.94
CA GLU A 49 -17.27 5.37 1.99
C GLU A 49 -17.04 6.09 0.66
N ILE A 50 -17.28 5.42 -0.46
CA ILE A 50 -17.24 6.03 -1.80
C ILE A 50 -18.35 7.08 -1.95
N ASP A 51 -19.58 6.75 -1.55
CA ASP A 51 -20.74 7.63 -1.68
C ASP A 51 -20.60 8.92 -0.85
N ASN A 52 -20.14 8.78 0.39
CA ASN A 52 -19.95 9.89 1.33
C ASN A 52 -18.71 10.75 1.02
N SER A 53 -17.86 10.32 0.09
CA SER A 53 -16.67 11.07 -0.27
C SER A 53 -17.01 12.31 -1.10
N LYS A 54 -16.50 13.47 -0.67
CA LYS A 54 -16.63 14.74 -1.40
C LYS A 54 -15.97 14.71 -2.78
N ASN A 55 -14.89 13.92 -2.94
CA ASN A 55 -14.18 13.80 -4.21
C ASN A 55 -13.75 12.35 -4.47
N ARG A 56 -14.62 11.64 -5.19
CA ARG A 56 -14.47 10.22 -5.54
C ARG A 56 -13.29 9.93 -6.47
N LYS A 57 -12.82 10.93 -7.23
CA LYS A 57 -11.65 10.79 -8.13
C LYS A 57 -10.34 10.60 -7.38
N LEU A 58 -10.28 11.03 -6.12
CA LEU A 58 -9.11 10.85 -5.25
C LEU A 58 -9.10 9.47 -4.57
N ILE A 59 -10.17 8.70 -4.71
CA ILE A 59 -10.26 7.34 -4.16
C ILE A 59 -9.65 6.36 -5.15
N ILE A 60 -8.75 5.53 -4.62
CA ILE A 60 -8.20 4.37 -5.32
C ILE A 60 -8.71 3.13 -4.59
N LEU A 61 -9.61 2.38 -5.23
CA LEU A 61 -10.08 1.10 -4.73
C LEU A 61 -9.14 -0.01 -5.21
N VAL A 62 -8.66 -0.82 -4.28
CA VAL A 62 -7.97 -2.07 -4.57
C VAL A 62 -8.87 -3.23 -4.17
N SER A 63 -9.28 -4.05 -5.13
CA SER A 63 -10.12 -5.24 -4.87
C SER A 63 -9.91 -6.30 -5.95
N SER A 64 -10.23 -7.56 -5.62
CA SER A 64 -10.37 -8.66 -6.56
C SER A 64 -11.83 -8.84 -7.03
N ASP A 65 -12.80 -8.25 -6.34
CA ASP A 65 -14.23 -8.41 -6.65
C ASP A 65 -14.67 -7.50 -7.81
N HIS A 66 -15.13 -8.12 -8.89
CA HIS A 66 -15.58 -7.41 -10.08
C HIS A 66 -16.79 -6.50 -9.85
N SER A 67 -17.71 -6.87 -8.97
CA SER A 67 -18.92 -6.09 -8.69
C SER A 67 -18.59 -4.76 -8.02
N LEU A 68 -17.72 -4.80 -7.00
CA LEU A 68 -17.29 -3.61 -6.27
C LEU A 68 -16.38 -2.73 -7.14
N MET A 69 -15.50 -3.35 -7.93
CA MET A 69 -14.68 -2.65 -8.92
C MET A 69 -15.53 -1.90 -9.95
N ASN A 70 -16.57 -2.52 -10.49
CA ASN A 70 -17.46 -1.90 -11.45
C ASN A 70 -18.22 -0.72 -10.83
N TYR A 71 -18.72 -0.90 -9.60
CA TYR A 71 -19.38 0.17 -8.86
C TYR A 71 -18.47 1.38 -8.65
N ALA A 72 -17.22 1.15 -8.23
CA ALA A 72 -16.24 2.22 -8.03
C ALA A 72 -15.90 2.95 -9.35
N LYS A 73 -15.75 2.22 -10.47
CA LYS A 73 -15.53 2.82 -11.79
C LYS A 73 -16.68 3.73 -12.23
N VAL A 74 -17.93 3.29 -12.04
CA VAL A 74 -19.13 4.10 -12.34
C VAL A 74 -19.15 5.38 -11.50
N ASN A 75 -18.63 5.32 -10.27
CA ASN A 75 -18.49 6.45 -9.37
C ASN A 75 -17.23 7.32 -9.61
N SER A 76 -16.56 7.15 -10.76
CA SER A 76 -15.33 7.88 -11.13
C SER A 76 -14.14 7.66 -10.19
N CYS A 77 -14.13 6.57 -9.42
CA CYS A 77 -12.97 6.17 -8.64
C CYS A 77 -11.92 5.49 -9.54
N THR A 78 -10.66 5.60 -9.13
CA THR A 78 -9.60 4.79 -9.71
C THR A 78 -9.69 3.38 -9.14
N VAL A 79 -9.55 2.36 -9.97
CA VAL A 79 -9.66 0.97 -9.53
C VAL A 79 -8.44 0.17 -9.97
N ILE A 80 -7.83 -0.54 -9.03
CA ILE A 80 -6.67 -1.41 -9.24
C ILE A 80 -7.06 -2.82 -8.82
N LYS A 81 -6.74 -3.81 -9.65
CA LYS A 81 -6.92 -5.23 -9.31
C LYS A 81 -5.95 -5.64 -8.20
N ALA A 82 -6.39 -6.46 -7.26
CA ALA A 82 -5.56 -6.94 -6.15
C ALA A 82 -4.29 -7.64 -6.65
N GLU A 83 -4.37 -8.44 -7.70
CA GLU A 83 -3.23 -9.18 -8.27
C GLU A 83 -2.20 -8.22 -8.89
N GLU A 84 -2.70 -7.19 -9.57
CA GLU A 84 -1.84 -6.16 -10.17
C GLU A 84 -1.16 -5.31 -9.10
N PHE A 85 -1.91 -4.95 -8.06
CA PHE A 85 -1.37 -4.23 -6.91
C PHE A 85 -0.29 -5.05 -6.19
N GLY A 86 -0.51 -6.36 -6.01
CA GLY A 86 0.48 -7.27 -5.44
C GLY A 86 1.81 -7.28 -6.23
N LYS A 87 1.73 -7.37 -7.56
CA LYS A 87 2.91 -7.29 -8.44
C LYS A 87 3.64 -5.94 -8.32
N GLN A 88 2.90 -4.84 -8.23
CA GLN A 88 3.48 -3.51 -8.07
C GLN A 88 4.22 -3.37 -6.73
N ILE A 89 3.65 -3.89 -5.65
CA ILE A 89 4.31 -3.88 -4.34
C ILE A 89 5.60 -4.71 -4.37
N GLN A 90 5.56 -5.91 -4.95
CA GLN A 90 6.74 -6.79 -5.04
C GLN A 90 7.87 -6.12 -5.82
N LYS A 91 7.59 -5.58 -7.01
CA LYS A 91 8.59 -4.88 -7.83
C LYS A 91 9.24 -3.70 -7.10
N ILE A 92 8.46 -2.92 -6.35
CA ILE A 92 8.99 -1.80 -5.56
C ILE A 92 9.81 -2.29 -4.37
N GLY A 93 9.41 -3.40 -3.75
CA GLY A 93 10.20 -4.08 -2.73
C GLY A 93 11.58 -4.47 -3.24
N GLU A 94 11.64 -5.13 -4.40
CA GLU A 94 12.88 -5.57 -5.05
C GLU A 94 13.76 -4.36 -5.44
N ALA A 95 13.20 -3.36 -6.11
CA ALA A 95 13.94 -2.16 -6.52
C ALA A 95 14.51 -1.37 -5.32
N ASN A 96 13.81 -1.36 -4.18
CA ASN A 96 14.30 -0.74 -2.96
C ASN A 96 15.43 -1.56 -2.32
N GLN A 97 15.37 -2.89 -2.37
CA GLN A 97 16.46 -3.75 -1.89
C GLN A 97 17.73 -3.56 -2.73
N GLU A 98 17.60 -3.56 -4.05
CA GLU A 98 18.73 -3.31 -4.97
C GLU A 98 19.37 -1.94 -4.74
N ASN A 99 18.56 -0.87 -4.62
CA ASN A 99 19.07 0.46 -4.32
C ASN A 99 19.76 0.55 -2.95
N THR A 100 19.29 -0.21 -1.96
CA THR A 100 19.90 -0.23 -0.63
C THR A 100 21.26 -0.94 -0.67
N ALA A 101 21.35 -2.06 -1.37
CA ALA A 101 22.60 -2.78 -1.59
C ALA A 101 23.62 -1.93 -2.35
N LEU A 102 23.20 -1.22 -3.40
CA LEU A 102 24.06 -0.30 -4.16
C LEU A 102 24.62 0.82 -3.28
N LYS A 103 23.78 1.44 -2.43
CA LYS A 103 24.24 2.47 -1.49
C LYS A 103 25.25 1.96 -0.47
N GLN A 104 25.09 0.72 0.00
CA GLN A 104 26.05 0.10 0.91
C GLN A 104 27.40 -0.11 0.22
N LEU A 105 27.40 -0.64 -1.00
CA LEU A 105 28.62 -0.82 -1.80
C LEU A 105 29.32 0.52 -2.10
N GLU A 106 28.57 1.58 -2.40
CA GLU A 106 29.13 2.92 -2.59
C GLU A 106 29.75 3.48 -1.31
N GLN A 107 29.12 3.27 -0.14
CA GLN A 107 29.68 3.68 1.14
C GLN A 107 30.96 2.93 1.50
N GLU A 108 30.99 1.60 1.28
CA GLU A 108 32.18 0.79 1.47
C GLU A 108 33.31 1.24 0.54
N LYS A 109 33.04 1.40 -0.75
CA LYS A 109 34.02 1.92 -1.72
C LYS A 109 34.57 3.28 -1.30
N SER A 110 33.69 4.19 -0.85
CA SER A 110 34.09 5.52 -0.35
C SER A 110 34.97 5.43 0.88
N TYR A 111 34.67 4.52 1.80
CA TYR A 111 35.46 4.27 3.00
C TYR A 111 36.84 3.71 2.66
N PHE A 112 36.91 2.71 1.79
CA PHE A 112 38.17 2.16 1.28
C PHE A 112 39.01 3.24 0.58
N HIS A 113 38.40 4.06 -0.28
CA HIS A 113 39.12 5.12 -0.98
C HIS A 113 39.69 6.16 0.00
N ARG A 114 38.96 6.52 1.07
CA ARG A 114 39.50 7.38 2.14
C ARG A 114 40.65 6.71 2.88
N LEU A 115 40.55 5.42 3.18
CA LEU A 115 41.59 4.70 3.93
C LEU A 115 42.91 4.56 3.17
N PHE A 116 42.84 4.45 1.83
CA PHE A 116 43.99 4.10 0.99
C PHE A 116 44.47 5.22 0.05
N SER A 117 43.81 6.38 0.01
CA SER A 117 44.28 7.56 -0.74
C SER A 117 45.03 8.60 0.11
N ASP A 118 45.13 8.40 1.43
CA ASP A 118 45.93 9.23 2.35
C ASP A 118 47.37 8.69 2.57
N LYS A 119 47.94 7.99 1.57
CA LYS A 119 49.36 7.60 1.51
C LYS A 119 49.96 8.05 0.20
#